data_AF-A0A7U9N3P4-F1
#
_entry.id   AF-A0A7U9N3P4-F1
#
_cell.length_a   1.000
_cell.length_b   1.000
_cell.length_c   1.000
_cell.angle_alpha   90.00
_cell.angle_beta   90.00
_cell.angle_gamma   90.00
#
_symmetry.space_group_name_H-M   'P 1'
#
loop_
_entity.id
_entity.type
_entity.pdbx_description
1 polymer ?
#
loop_
_entity_poly.entity_id
_entity_poly.type
_entity_poly.pdbx_seq_one_letter_code
_entity_poly.pdbx_strand_id
1 'polypeptide(L)'
;MKKKTIVFSCLAVLFLLSAFSGFSGGLVSGGIGCLVICGVFAFLAFRSSKAVAETNRETLQTFNRLPPPNKNSFSRPAPDNAVNSDTAETPAAAPVPSSPAPHITETAPFTPSVSTKERTTTQPATVSDVPDVTKQFEYLEIKVAGVTFKNDKGPTRQTLLKKIKQRSAPFDEYLEISLNQYDFEGELAYSVCVNDRQIGNVPKSQVQYLHDNLERFVAITGINIYGGYRDENGYFKSYGAAITIKFRLSDNNS
;
A
#
# COMPACT_ATOMS: atom_id res chain seq x y z
N MET A 1 -10.32 23.02 -15.06
CA MET A 1 -11.53 23.18 -14.21
C MET A 1 -12.71 22.46 -14.88
N LYS A 2 -13.46 21.62 -14.16
CA LYS A 2 -14.62 20.91 -14.76
C LYS A 2 -15.69 21.96 -15.15
N LYS A 3 -16.32 21.82 -16.33
CA LYS A 3 -17.33 22.77 -16.87
C LYS A 3 -18.39 23.19 -15.84
N LYS A 4 -18.77 22.29 -14.93
CA LYS A 4 -19.73 22.53 -13.82
C LYS A 4 -19.22 23.53 -12.78
N THR A 5 -17.93 23.51 -12.42
CA THR A 5 -17.33 24.42 -11.42
C THR A 5 -17.28 25.86 -11.94
N ILE A 6 -17.05 26.04 -13.24
CA ILE A 6 -17.08 27.36 -13.90
C ILE A 6 -18.49 27.95 -13.82
N VAL A 7 -19.52 27.14 -14.08
CA VAL A 7 -20.93 27.57 -14.00
C VAL A 7 -21.30 28.04 -12.59
N PHE A 8 -20.96 27.28 -11.54
CA PHE A 8 -21.26 27.68 -10.16
C PHE A 8 -20.50 28.93 -9.72
N SER A 9 -19.26 29.11 -10.17
CA SER A 9 -18.48 30.32 -9.90
C SER A 9 -19.07 31.55 -10.59
N CYS A 10 -19.52 31.43 -11.84
CA CYS A 10 -20.18 32.51 -12.56
C CYS A 10 -21.50 32.91 -11.87
N LEU A 11 -22.31 31.92 -11.44
CA LEU A 11 -23.56 32.19 -10.71
C LEU A 11 -23.30 32.90 -9.38
N ALA A 12 -22.27 32.51 -8.62
CA ALA A 12 -21.92 33.19 -7.37
C ALA A 12 -21.56 34.67 -7.60
N VAL A 13 -20.78 34.98 -8.64
CA VAL A 13 -20.41 36.37 -8.98
C VAL A 13 -21.64 37.18 -9.39
N LEU A 14 -22.58 36.61 -10.16
CA LEU A 14 -23.82 37.29 -10.54
C LEU A 14 -24.69 37.64 -9.33
N PHE A 15 -24.84 36.70 -8.38
CA PHE A 15 -25.59 36.94 -7.14
C PHE A 15 -24.89 37.92 -6.19
N LEU A 16 -23.56 37.98 -6.22
CA LEU A 16 -22.80 38.98 -5.48
C LEU A 16 -23.02 40.39 -6.06
N LEU A 17 -22.96 40.53 -7.39
CA LEU A 17 -23.23 41.80 -8.06
C LEU A 17 -24.67 42.28 -7.85
N SER A 18 -25.65 41.37 -7.82
CA SER A 18 -27.04 41.73 -7.50
C SER A 18 -27.23 42.17 -6.04
N ALA A 19 -26.44 41.63 -5.10
CA ALA A 19 -26.47 42.05 -3.69
C ALA A 19 -26.04 43.51 -3.50
N PHE A 20 -25.03 43.97 -4.26
CA PHE A 20 -24.60 45.37 -4.24
C PHE A 20 -25.67 46.33 -4.75
N SER A 21 -26.40 45.96 -5.81
CA SER A 21 -27.53 46.75 -6.31
C SER A 21 -28.71 46.78 -5.33
N GLY A 22 -28.96 45.68 -4.61
CA GLY A 22 -30.02 45.60 -3.59
C GLY A 22 -29.77 46.49 -2.37
N PHE A 23 -28.50 46.71 -2.01
CA PHE A 23 -28.14 47.59 -0.89
C PHE A 23 -28.32 49.08 -1.22
N SER A 24 -28.11 49.46 -2.48
CA SER A 24 -28.31 50.85 -2.94
C SER A 24 -29.79 51.24 -3.13
N GLY A 25 -30.70 50.27 -3.20
CA GLY A 25 -32.15 50.47 -3.39
C GLY A 25 -33.00 50.42 -2.11
N GLY A 26 -32.38 50.36 -0.93
CA GLY A 26 -33.09 50.36 0.37
C GLY A 26 -33.79 49.05 0.75
N LEU A 27 -33.73 48.01 -0.10
CA LEU A 27 -34.34 46.70 0.14
C LEU A 27 -33.32 45.74 0.78
N VAL A 28 -32.92 46.05 2.01
CA VAL A 28 -31.86 45.38 2.78
C VAL A 28 -32.12 43.86 2.91
N SER A 29 -33.38 43.43 2.98
CA SER A 29 -33.76 42.01 3.05
C SER A 29 -33.39 41.21 1.80
N GLY A 30 -33.48 41.82 0.61
CA GLY A 30 -33.11 41.17 -0.65
C GLY A 30 -31.59 41.02 -0.82
N GLY A 31 -30.82 42.01 -0.35
CA GLY A 31 -29.35 41.95 -0.35
C GLY A 31 -28.81 40.83 0.54
N ILE A 32 -29.36 40.69 1.75
CA ILE A 32 -28.98 39.60 2.68
C ILE A 32 -29.30 38.23 2.08
N GLY A 33 -30.48 38.06 1.47
CA GLY A 33 -30.85 36.82 0.77
C GLY A 33 -29.86 36.44 -0.34
N CYS A 34 -29.43 37.42 -1.15
CA CYS A 34 -28.45 37.20 -2.20
C CYS A 34 -27.07 36.79 -1.65
N LEU A 35 -26.64 37.35 -0.51
CA LEU A 35 -25.37 36.97 0.13
C LEU A 35 -25.37 35.54 0.65
N VAL A 36 -26.50 35.07 1.22
CA VAL A 36 -26.64 33.68 1.67
C VAL A 36 -26.55 32.72 0.49
N ILE A 37 -27.27 33.02 -0.60
CA ILE A 37 -27.26 32.20 -1.82
C ILE A 37 -25.87 32.18 -2.47
N CYS A 38 -25.21 33.34 -2.55
CA CYS A 38 -23.83 33.46 -3.01
C CYS A 38 -22.88 32.61 -2.17
N GLY A 39 -23.00 32.65 -0.83
CA GLY A 39 -22.23 31.83 0.09
C GLY A 39 -22.40 30.33 -0.16
N VAL A 40 -23.63 29.86 -0.41
CA VAL A 40 -23.91 28.45 -0.73
C VAL A 40 -23.26 28.05 -2.06
N PHE A 41 -23.39 28.85 -3.12
CA PHE A 41 -22.78 28.53 -4.42
C PHE A 41 -21.25 28.59 -4.37
N ALA A 42 -20.67 29.56 -3.66
CA ALA A 42 -19.23 29.63 -3.43
C ALA A 42 -18.73 28.42 -2.62
N PHE A 43 -19.47 28.00 -1.59
CA PHE A 43 -19.14 26.81 -0.81
C PHE A 43 -19.24 25.53 -1.64
N LEU A 44 -20.26 25.38 -2.48
CA LEU A 44 -20.41 24.25 -3.40
C LEU A 44 -19.30 24.24 -4.47
N ALA A 45 -18.94 25.40 -5.02
CA ALA A 45 -17.81 25.55 -5.93
C ALA A 45 -16.47 25.21 -5.25
N PHE A 46 -16.29 25.60 -3.99
CA PHE A 46 -15.11 25.27 -3.19
C PHE A 46 -15.02 23.78 -2.84
N ARG A 47 -16.13 23.17 -2.41
CA ARG A 47 -16.22 21.72 -2.16
C ARG A 47 -15.98 20.92 -3.45
N SER A 48 -16.52 21.39 -4.57
CA SER A 48 -16.25 20.83 -5.89
C SER A 48 -14.80 21.02 -6.32
N SER A 49 -14.16 22.15 -5.95
CA SER A 49 -12.75 22.42 -6.27
C SER A 49 -11.78 21.60 -5.40
N LYS A 50 -12.13 21.28 -4.15
CA LYS A 50 -11.38 20.28 -3.36
C LYS A 50 -11.49 18.89 -3.96
N ALA A 51 -12.67 18.51 -4.46
CA ALA A 51 -12.78 17.28 -5.25
C ALA A 51 -11.96 17.38 -6.55
N VAL A 52 -11.91 18.53 -7.22
CA VAL A 52 -11.20 18.71 -8.52
C VAL A 52 -9.68 18.87 -8.38
N ALA A 53 -9.16 19.34 -7.24
CA ALA A 53 -7.73 19.29 -6.94
C ALA A 53 -7.23 17.84 -6.78
N GLU A 54 -8.13 16.91 -6.43
CA GLU A 54 -7.87 15.47 -6.39
C GLU A 54 -8.41 14.69 -7.61
N THR A 55 -9.21 15.31 -8.50
CA THR A 55 -9.83 14.62 -9.66
C THR A 55 -9.31 15.08 -11.02
N ASN A 56 -8.03 15.47 -11.14
CA ASN A 56 -7.41 15.70 -12.45
C ASN A 56 -6.01 15.11 -12.60
N ARG A 57 -5.75 14.03 -11.86
CA ARG A 57 -4.81 12.99 -12.29
C ARG A 57 -5.67 11.77 -12.52
N GLU A 58 -5.59 11.21 -13.72
CA GLU A 58 -6.37 10.04 -14.12
C GLU A 58 -6.35 9.01 -12.99
N THR A 59 -7.51 8.87 -12.38
CA THR A 59 -7.67 8.04 -11.20
C THR A 59 -8.13 6.71 -11.74
N LEU A 60 -7.22 5.75 -11.88
CA LEU A 60 -7.60 4.35 -11.75
C LEU A 60 -7.99 4.13 -10.29
N GLN A 61 -9.18 4.61 -9.92
CA GLN A 61 -9.82 4.22 -8.67
C GLN A 61 -10.23 2.77 -8.82
N THR A 62 -9.37 1.85 -8.37
CA THR A 62 -9.84 0.51 -8.09
C THR A 62 -10.38 0.48 -6.67
N PHE A 63 -11.71 0.47 -6.60
CA PHE A 63 -12.44 0.30 -5.35
C PHE A 63 -12.26 -1.14 -4.85
N ASN A 64 -11.35 -1.34 -3.89
CA ASN A 64 -11.22 -2.61 -3.17
C ASN A 64 -11.53 -2.36 -1.69
N ARG A 65 -12.69 -2.84 -1.24
CA ARG A 65 -13.09 -2.81 0.17
C ARG A 65 -12.63 -4.10 0.83
N LEU A 66 -11.61 -4.01 1.66
CA LEU A 66 -11.11 -5.13 2.46
C LEU A 66 -11.66 -5.05 3.88
N PRO A 67 -11.98 -6.21 4.49
CA PRO A 67 -12.16 -6.25 5.93
C PRO A 67 -10.83 -5.91 6.63
N PRO A 68 -10.85 -5.29 7.81
CA PRO A 68 -9.62 -4.95 8.52
C PRO A 68 -8.82 -6.23 8.89
N PRO A 69 -7.47 -6.20 8.87
CA PRO A 69 -6.62 -7.38 9.11
C PRO A 69 -6.85 -7.99 10.50
N ASN A 70 -6.91 -9.34 10.60
CA ASN A 70 -7.20 -10.09 11.83
C ASN A 70 -6.04 -10.06 12.83
N LYS A 71 -6.35 -9.94 14.13
CA LYS A 71 -5.38 -9.92 15.24
C LYS A 71 -4.76 -11.32 15.51
N ASN A 72 -5.33 -12.39 14.95
CA ASN A 72 -5.02 -13.77 15.35
C ASN A 72 -4.18 -14.56 14.35
N SER A 73 -3.02 -14.05 13.95
CA SER A 73 -2.06 -14.83 13.14
C SER A 73 -0.63 -14.68 13.65
N PHE A 74 -0.43 -15.03 14.93
CA PHE A 74 0.88 -15.37 15.47
C PHE A 74 0.77 -16.73 16.15
N SER A 75 1.07 -17.80 15.41
CA SER A 75 1.34 -19.12 15.96
C SER A 75 2.14 -19.94 14.95
N ARG A 76 3.46 -20.01 15.14
CA ARG A 76 4.20 -21.26 14.95
C ARG A 76 5.33 -21.33 15.99
N PRO A 77 5.49 -22.46 16.69
CA PRO A 77 6.38 -22.59 17.84
C PRO A 77 7.83 -22.87 17.44
N ALA A 78 8.74 -22.57 18.37
CA ALA A 78 10.15 -22.94 18.34
C ALA A 78 10.34 -24.46 18.48
N PRO A 79 11.54 -24.98 18.16
CA PRO A 79 12.12 -26.06 18.92
C PRO A 79 13.26 -25.53 19.81
N ASP A 80 13.20 -25.98 21.05
CA ASP A 80 14.17 -25.82 22.11
C ASP A 80 15.55 -26.37 21.74
N ASN A 81 16.60 -25.76 22.28
CA ASN A 81 17.77 -26.46 22.80
C ASN A 81 18.52 -25.51 23.73
N ALA A 82 18.39 -25.75 25.03
CA ALA A 82 19.22 -25.18 26.09
C ALA A 82 20.30 -26.21 26.47
N VAL A 83 21.56 -25.78 26.61
CA VAL A 83 22.49 -26.16 27.70
C VAL A 83 23.62 -25.12 27.75
N ASN A 84 23.96 -24.75 28.99
CA ASN A 84 24.73 -23.60 29.47
C ASN A 84 26.26 -23.71 29.33
N SER A 85 26.99 -22.59 29.50
CA SER A 85 27.98 -22.38 30.58
C SER A 85 28.64 -20.98 30.50
N ASP A 86 28.81 -20.37 31.68
CA ASP A 86 29.34 -19.04 32.00
C ASP A 86 30.81 -18.75 31.62
N THR A 87 31.13 -17.44 31.55
CA THR A 87 32.26 -16.76 32.24
C THR A 87 33.17 -15.86 31.37
N ALA A 88 32.98 -14.56 31.57
CA ALA A 88 33.94 -13.46 31.78
C ALA A 88 35.01 -13.04 30.74
N GLU A 89 35.02 -11.70 30.57
CA GLU A 89 36.12 -10.76 30.35
C GLU A 89 36.88 -10.67 29.00
N THR A 90 36.99 -9.42 28.55
CA THR A 90 37.89 -8.88 27.52
C THR A 90 38.69 -7.77 28.21
N PRO A 91 40.03 -7.71 28.07
CA PRO A 91 40.55 -6.72 27.13
C PRO A 91 41.82 -7.12 26.35
N ALA A 92 41.79 -6.75 25.06
CA ALA A 92 42.86 -6.13 24.24
C ALA A 92 44.28 -6.71 24.21
N ALA A 93 44.73 -7.15 23.01
CA ALA A 93 45.89 -6.61 22.26
C ALA A 93 46.31 -7.56 21.11
N ALA A 94 46.62 -7.01 19.93
CA ALA A 94 47.14 -7.70 18.73
C ALA A 94 48.63 -8.12 18.93
N PRO A 95 49.28 -9.01 18.10
CA PRO A 95 49.42 -8.89 16.63
C PRO A 95 49.44 -10.21 15.78
N VAL A 96 49.38 -10.05 14.45
CA VAL A 96 49.59 -11.03 13.34
C VAL A 96 51.05 -11.59 13.34
N PRO A 97 51.42 -12.77 12.76
CA PRO A 97 51.23 -13.15 11.33
C PRO A 97 51.11 -14.68 10.96
N SER A 98 50.93 -14.96 9.66
CA SER A 98 51.37 -16.17 8.89
C SER A 98 50.42 -17.38 8.69
N SER A 99 50.01 -17.61 7.43
CA SER A 99 49.43 -18.87 6.86
C SER A 99 50.52 -19.94 6.64
N PRO A 100 50.27 -21.27 6.45
CA PRO A 100 49.40 -21.83 5.39
C PRO A 100 48.63 -23.13 5.71
N ALA A 101 47.79 -23.55 4.75
CA ALA A 101 46.92 -24.73 4.70
C ALA A 101 47.63 -26.10 4.83
N PRO A 102 46.83 -27.19 4.96
CA PRO A 102 47.06 -28.33 4.09
C PRO A 102 45.78 -28.84 3.38
N HIS A 103 45.92 -29.05 2.08
CA HIS A 103 45.15 -30.02 1.30
C HIS A 103 45.77 -31.41 1.52
N ILE A 104 44.98 -32.46 1.76
CA ILE A 104 45.28 -33.80 1.21
C ILE A 104 43.96 -34.51 0.83
N THR A 105 43.98 -34.96 -0.42
CA THR A 105 43.08 -35.82 -1.19
C THR A 105 43.14 -37.29 -0.73
N GLU A 106 42.01 -38.01 -0.68
CA GLU A 106 41.92 -39.44 -1.08
C GLU A 106 40.45 -39.90 -1.07
N THR A 107 39.82 -40.04 -2.24
CA THR A 107 39.56 -41.31 -2.96
C THR A 107 38.29 -42.04 -2.51
N ALA A 108 37.28 -41.99 -3.39
CA ALA A 108 36.10 -42.86 -3.35
C ALA A 108 36.46 -44.32 -3.66
N PRO A 109 35.58 -45.27 -3.31
CA PRO A 109 34.87 -45.96 -4.41
C PRO A 109 33.36 -46.09 -4.22
N PHE A 110 32.71 -46.08 -5.38
CA PHE A 110 31.31 -46.41 -5.68
C PHE A 110 30.91 -47.82 -5.22
N THR A 111 29.63 -48.03 -4.87
CA THR A 111 28.61 -48.64 -5.76
C THR A 111 27.25 -48.84 -5.06
N PRO A 112 26.15 -48.99 -5.84
CA PRO A 112 24.80 -48.58 -5.47
C PRO A 112 23.88 -49.76 -5.08
N SER A 113 22.80 -49.47 -4.36
CA SER A 113 21.66 -50.40 -4.27
C SER A 113 20.57 -50.02 -5.28
N VAL A 114 20.38 -50.95 -6.21
CA VAL A 114 19.27 -51.06 -7.18
C VAL A 114 18.25 -52.08 -6.65
N SER A 115 17.01 -51.95 -7.15
CA SER A 115 15.92 -52.95 -7.23
C SER A 115 14.78 -52.72 -6.21
N THR A 116 13.50 -52.66 -6.58
CA THR A 116 12.78 -53.40 -7.63
C THR A 116 11.54 -52.63 -8.14
N LYS A 117 11.25 -52.80 -9.44
CA LYS A 117 10.09 -52.31 -10.21
C LYS A 117 8.79 -53.04 -9.85
N GLU A 118 7.64 -52.40 -10.10
CA GLU A 118 6.53 -53.05 -10.80
C GLU A 118 5.70 -52.05 -11.63
N ARG A 119 5.09 -52.54 -12.71
CA ARG A 119 4.70 -51.80 -13.93
C ARG A 119 3.25 -52.14 -14.32
N THR A 120 2.49 -51.13 -14.75
CA THR A 120 1.35 -51.15 -15.72
C THR A 120 0.06 -51.88 -15.27
N THR A 121 -1.19 -51.49 -15.53
CA THR A 121 -1.85 -50.74 -16.63
C THR A 121 -3.27 -50.35 -16.17
N THR A 122 -3.82 -49.21 -16.63
CA THR A 122 -5.17 -49.05 -17.24
C THR A 122 -5.66 -47.61 -17.10
N GLN A 123 -5.57 -46.85 -18.20
CA GLN A 123 -6.49 -45.74 -18.48
C GLN A 123 -7.84 -46.33 -18.94
N PRO A 124 -8.95 -45.66 -18.62
CA PRO A 124 -9.66 -44.94 -19.66
C PRO A 124 -9.99 -43.50 -19.26
N ALA A 125 -9.99 -42.63 -20.26
CA ALA A 125 -10.21 -41.20 -20.18
C ALA A 125 -11.59 -40.83 -19.63
N THR A 126 -11.67 -39.74 -18.86
CA THR A 126 -12.70 -38.72 -19.03
C THR A 126 -12.12 -37.36 -18.67
N VAL A 127 -12.30 -36.45 -19.62
CA VAL A 127 -11.92 -35.04 -19.65
C VAL A 127 -12.31 -34.33 -18.35
N SER A 128 -11.34 -33.64 -17.77
CA SER A 128 -11.59 -32.48 -16.91
C SER A 128 -10.47 -31.49 -17.17
N ASP A 129 -10.51 -30.87 -18.35
CA ASP A 129 -9.92 -29.54 -18.53
C ASP A 129 -10.74 -28.55 -17.70
N VAL A 130 -10.59 -28.64 -16.38
CA VAL A 130 -10.86 -27.49 -15.52
C VAL A 130 -9.57 -26.68 -15.59
N PRO A 131 -9.56 -25.49 -16.22
CA PRO A 131 -8.37 -24.66 -16.24
C PRO A 131 -7.93 -24.44 -14.80
N ASP A 132 -6.67 -24.74 -14.50
CA ASP A 132 -6.04 -24.45 -13.22
C ASP A 132 -6.15 -22.94 -12.98
N VAL A 133 -7.17 -22.53 -12.22
CA VAL A 133 -7.52 -21.13 -11.96
C VAL A 133 -6.37 -20.40 -11.24
N THR A 134 -5.42 -21.14 -10.65
CA THR A 134 -4.23 -20.56 -10.02
C THR A 134 -3.16 -20.09 -11.01
N LYS A 135 -3.22 -20.50 -12.29
CA LYS A 135 -2.32 -20.05 -13.36
C LYS A 135 -2.78 -18.79 -14.11
N GLN A 136 -3.75 -18.03 -13.61
CA GLN A 136 -4.24 -16.82 -14.30
C GLN A 136 -3.81 -15.51 -13.65
N PHE A 137 -3.21 -15.55 -12.46
CA PHE A 137 -2.85 -14.35 -11.72
C PHE A 137 -1.44 -14.41 -11.16
N GLU A 138 -0.80 -13.24 -11.11
CA GLU A 138 0.43 -13.01 -10.38
C GLU A 138 0.17 -12.02 -9.23
N TYR A 139 1.02 -12.09 -8.20
CA TYR A 139 0.90 -11.26 -7.02
C TYR A 139 2.20 -10.51 -6.75
N LEU A 140 2.10 -9.19 -6.62
CA LEU A 140 3.22 -8.32 -6.25
C LEU A 140 3.05 -7.84 -4.81
N GLU A 141 4.01 -8.16 -3.95
CA GLU A 141 4.10 -7.55 -2.63
C GLU A 141 4.92 -6.25 -2.70
N ILE A 142 4.30 -5.15 -2.28
CA ILE A 142 4.93 -3.84 -2.19
C ILE A 142 5.15 -3.49 -0.72
N LYS A 143 6.42 -3.44 -0.29
CA LYS A 143 6.79 -2.85 1.00
C LYS A 143 6.68 -1.33 0.90
N VAL A 144 5.71 -0.77 1.61
CA VAL A 144 5.39 0.66 1.53
C VAL A 144 6.55 1.50 2.06
N ALA A 145 7.04 2.43 1.24
CA ALA A 145 8.13 3.33 1.56
C ALA A 145 7.62 4.63 2.21
N GLY A 146 8.51 5.35 2.90
CA GLY A 146 8.21 6.68 3.46
C GLY A 146 7.17 6.67 4.59
N VAL A 147 6.92 5.53 5.23
CA VAL A 147 5.92 5.37 6.30
C VAL A 147 6.22 6.17 7.57
N THR A 148 7.46 6.64 7.75
CA THR A 148 7.89 7.47 8.88
C THR A 148 7.82 8.97 8.57
N PHE A 149 7.63 9.35 7.30
CA PHE A 149 7.48 10.75 6.92
C PHE A 149 6.11 11.28 7.33
N LYS A 150 6.02 12.60 7.50
CA LYS A 150 4.78 13.28 7.84
C LYS A 150 3.93 13.46 6.59
N ASN A 151 2.61 13.45 6.78
CA ASN A 151 1.69 13.96 5.77
C ASN A 151 1.62 15.49 5.93
N ASP A 152 1.38 16.20 4.83
CA ASP A 152 1.26 17.67 4.84
C ASP A 152 0.09 18.14 5.71
N LYS A 153 -0.99 17.35 5.78
CA LYS A 153 -2.19 17.64 6.55
C LYS A 153 -2.70 16.39 7.26
N GLY A 154 -3.32 16.59 8.42
CA GLY A 154 -3.95 15.52 9.19
C GLY A 154 -2.98 14.63 9.96
N PRO A 155 -3.40 13.40 10.33
CA PRO A 155 -2.58 12.49 11.12
C PRO A 155 -1.29 12.06 10.39
N THR A 156 -0.25 11.77 11.17
CA THR A 156 1.00 11.20 10.62
C THR A 156 0.76 9.79 10.08
N ARG A 157 1.57 9.38 9.11
CA ARG A 157 1.53 8.02 8.53
C ARG A 157 1.64 6.94 9.62
N GLN A 158 2.53 7.13 10.60
CA GLN A 158 2.65 6.26 11.78
C GLN A 158 1.36 6.17 12.61
N THR A 159 0.64 7.29 12.78
CA THR A 159 -0.65 7.31 13.49
C THR A 159 -1.73 6.54 12.73
N LEU A 160 -1.76 6.69 11.40
CA LEU A 160 -2.70 5.95 10.54
C LEU A 160 -2.43 4.45 10.61
N LEU A 161 -1.17 4.04 10.44
CA LEU A 161 -0.77 2.63 10.53
C LEU A 161 -1.11 2.00 11.89
N LYS A 162 -0.87 2.73 12.99
CA LYS A 162 -1.30 2.32 14.32
C LYS A 162 -2.80 2.06 14.38
N LYS A 163 -3.62 2.99 13.90
CA LYS A 163 -5.09 2.86 13.92
C LYS A 163 -5.59 1.70 13.04
N ILE A 164 -4.98 1.48 11.88
CA ILE A 164 -5.29 0.33 11.01
C ILE A 164 -4.98 -0.98 11.74
N LYS A 165 -3.79 -1.11 12.35
CA LYS A 165 -3.41 -2.31 13.12
C LYS A 165 -4.33 -2.55 14.31
N GLN A 166 -4.72 -1.48 15.00
CA GLN A 166 -5.58 -1.55 16.18
C GLN A 166 -7.06 -1.74 15.85
N ARG A 167 -7.45 -1.58 14.57
CA ARG A 167 -8.83 -1.52 14.09
C ARG A 167 -9.63 -0.45 14.82
N SER A 168 -9.09 0.77 14.78
CA SER A 168 -9.71 1.93 15.43
C SER A 168 -10.23 2.92 14.40
N ALA A 169 -11.30 3.64 14.74
CA ALA A 169 -11.91 4.63 13.87
C ALA A 169 -10.87 5.60 13.24
N PRO A 170 -10.96 5.87 11.92
CA PRO A 170 -12.02 5.46 10.98
C PRO A 170 -11.72 4.17 10.17
N PHE A 171 -10.97 3.21 10.74
CA PHE A 171 -10.48 2.00 10.05
C PHE A 171 -11.01 0.69 10.66
N ASP A 172 -12.04 0.81 11.48
CA ASP A 172 -12.68 -0.27 12.22
C ASP A 172 -13.73 -1.04 11.39
N GLU A 173 -14.39 -0.37 10.43
CA GLU A 173 -15.40 -1.01 9.58
C GLU A 173 -14.83 -1.61 8.28
N TYR A 174 -14.09 -0.80 7.51
CA TYR A 174 -13.55 -1.19 6.22
C TYR A 174 -12.27 -0.44 5.88
N LEU A 175 -11.44 -1.08 5.06
CA LEU A 175 -10.25 -0.50 4.48
C LEU A 175 -10.42 -0.43 2.96
N GLU A 176 -10.45 0.77 2.42
CA GLU A 176 -10.34 1.05 1.00
C GLU A 176 -8.90 1.44 0.68
N ILE A 177 -8.20 0.58 -0.06
CA ILE A 177 -6.80 0.81 -0.42
C ILE A 177 -6.73 1.30 -1.85
N SER A 178 -6.00 2.39 -2.08
CA SER A 178 -5.80 2.98 -3.39
C SER A 178 -4.34 3.34 -3.67
N LEU A 179 -3.99 3.33 -4.95
CA LEU A 179 -2.73 3.80 -5.49
C LEU A 179 -2.99 5.07 -6.29
N ASN A 180 -2.53 6.22 -5.80
CA ASN A 180 -2.75 7.48 -6.50
C ASN A 180 -1.46 7.93 -7.17
N GLN A 181 -1.47 8.00 -8.50
CA GLN A 181 -0.35 8.49 -9.30
C GLN A 181 -0.09 9.97 -9.04
N TYR A 182 1.18 10.32 -8.89
CA TYR A 182 1.62 11.70 -8.71
C TYR A 182 3.02 11.92 -9.28
N ASP A 183 3.37 13.20 -9.46
CA ASP A 183 4.73 13.62 -9.80
C ASP A 183 5.49 13.96 -8.52
N PHE A 184 6.68 13.38 -8.36
CA PHE A 184 7.61 13.68 -7.28
C PHE A 184 8.94 14.13 -7.90
N GLU A 185 9.23 15.42 -7.83
CA GLU A 185 10.47 16.01 -8.36
C GLU A 185 10.69 15.69 -9.86
N GLY A 186 9.60 15.65 -10.65
CA GLY A 186 9.65 15.34 -12.09
C GLY A 186 9.65 13.83 -12.39
N GLU A 187 9.59 12.97 -11.38
CA GLU A 187 9.51 11.52 -11.54
C GLU A 187 8.10 10.99 -11.25
N LEU A 188 7.71 9.95 -11.98
CA LEU A 188 6.50 9.18 -11.70
C LEU A 188 6.58 8.56 -10.29
N ALA A 189 5.51 8.72 -9.52
CA ALA A 189 5.37 8.09 -8.21
C ALA A 189 3.92 7.65 -7.95
N TYR A 190 3.76 6.69 -7.04
CA TYR A 190 2.45 6.24 -6.57
C TYR A 190 2.38 6.35 -5.05
N SER A 191 1.38 7.07 -4.56
CA SER A 191 1.07 7.13 -3.15
C SER A 191 0.17 5.96 -2.77
N VAL A 192 0.44 5.35 -1.61
CA VAL A 192 -0.39 4.27 -1.05
C VAL A 192 -1.30 4.91 -0.02
N CYS A 193 -2.61 4.80 -0.26
CA CYS A 193 -3.65 5.42 0.56
C CYS A 193 -4.58 4.37 1.17
N VAL A 194 -5.10 4.66 2.37
CA VAL A 194 -6.18 3.90 3.00
C VAL A 194 -7.28 4.87 3.41
N ASN A 195 -8.51 4.66 2.91
CA ASN A 195 -9.65 5.56 3.08
C ASN A 195 -9.27 7.02 2.78
N ASP A 196 -8.67 7.25 1.60
CA ASP A 196 -8.14 8.54 1.10
C ASP A 196 -7.02 9.19 1.92
N ARG A 197 -6.38 8.42 2.83
CA ARG A 197 -5.30 8.92 3.67
C ARG A 197 -4.00 8.23 3.30
N GLN A 198 -3.01 9.01 2.86
CA GLN A 198 -1.70 8.48 2.51
C GLN A 198 -1.02 7.83 3.72
N ILE A 199 -0.63 6.58 3.57
CA ILE A 199 0.16 5.81 4.54
C ILE A 199 1.63 5.68 4.12
N GLY A 200 1.95 5.96 2.85
CA GLY A 200 3.30 5.97 2.31
C GLY A 200 3.29 5.98 0.78
N ASN A 201 4.33 5.42 0.16
CA ASN A 201 4.51 5.37 -1.28
C ASN A 201 4.94 3.98 -1.76
N VAL A 202 4.74 3.70 -3.04
CA VAL A 202 5.42 2.62 -3.75
C VAL A 202 6.92 2.93 -3.78
N PRO A 203 7.82 1.99 -3.44
CA PRO A 203 9.26 2.23 -3.49
C PRO A 203 9.69 2.45 -4.94
N LYS A 204 10.65 3.37 -5.15
CA LYS A 204 11.14 3.76 -6.49
C LYS A 204 11.48 2.56 -7.39
N SER A 205 12.07 1.51 -6.81
CA SER A 205 12.44 0.29 -7.53
C SER A 205 11.26 -0.53 -8.08
N GLN A 206 10.03 -0.30 -7.60
CA GLN A 206 8.82 -1.00 -8.03
C GLN A 206 7.85 -0.11 -8.82
N VAL A 207 8.12 1.20 -8.93
CA VAL A 207 7.24 2.14 -9.63
C VAL A 207 7.08 1.77 -11.10
N GLN A 208 8.19 1.50 -11.80
CA GLN A 208 8.15 1.18 -13.22
C GLN A 208 7.41 -0.14 -13.47
N TYR A 209 7.74 -1.19 -12.71
CA TYR A 209 7.02 -2.46 -12.81
C TYR A 209 5.52 -2.27 -12.57
N LEU A 210 5.12 -1.50 -11.56
CA LEU A 210 3.70 -1.23 -11.33
C LEU A 210 3.06 -0.51 -12.52
N HIS A 211 3.71 0.54 -13.04
CA HIS A 211 3.22 1.34 -14.15
C HIS A 211 3.03 0.53 -15.43
N ASP A 212 4.07 -0.22 -15.83
CA ASP A 212 4.09 -1.04 -17.04
C ASP A 212 3.03 -2.16 -17.01
N ASN A 213 2.55 -2.53 -15.82
CA ASN A 213 1.61 -3.62 -15.62
C ASN A 213 0.21 -3.16 -15.18
N LEU A 214 -0.09 -1.85 -15.22
CA LEU A 214 -1.40 -1.33 -14.84
C LEU A 214 -2.54 -1.89 -15.70
N GLU A 215 -2.30 -2.23 -16.97
CA GLU A 215 -3.32 -2.86 -17.82
C GLU A 215 -3.76 -4.24 -17.32
N ARG A 216 -2.86 -4.95 -16.62
CA ARG A 216 -3.13 -6.27 -16.04
C ARG A 216 -3.68 -6.16 -14.62
N PHE A 217 -3.73 -4.96 -14.05
CA PHE A 217 -4.14 -4.76 -12.66
C PHE A 217 -5.57 -5.28 -12.44
N VAL A 218 -5.75 -6.06 -11.36
CA VAL A 218 -7.06 -6.59 -10.96
C VAL A 218 -7.52 -5.94 -9.67
N ALA A 219 -6.73 -6.07 -8.60
CA ALA A 219 -7.12 -5.59 -7.27
C ALA A 219 -5.91 -5.48 -6.33
N ILE A 220 -6.07 -4.67 -5.28
CA ILE A 220 -5.24 -4.76 -4.06
C ILE A 220 -5.94 -5.74 -3.13
N THR A 221 -5.32 -6.89 -2.89
CA THR A 221 -5.96 -8.02 -2.19
C THR A 221 -5.58 -8.12 -0.72
N GLY A 222 -4.63 -7.32 -0.26
CA GLY A 222 -4.18 -7.40 1.13
C GLY A 222 -3.37 -6.19 1.58
N ILE A 223 -3.40 -5.97 2.89
CA ILE A 223 -2.53 -5.06 3.62
C ILE A 223 -2.05 -5.74 4.90
N ASN A 224 -0.75 -5.67 5.14
CA ASN A 224 -0.10 -6.17 6.34
C ASN A 224 0.57 -5.02 7.09
N ILE A 225 0.22 -4.83 8.37
CA ILE A 225 0.82 -3.79 9.23
C ILE A 225 1.72 -4.43 10.29
N TYR A 226 3.03 -4.18 10.18
CA TYR A 226 4.05 -4.72 11.07
C TYR A 226 4.73 -3.62 11.89
N GLY A 227 5.61 -4.00 12.81
CA GLY A 227 6.26 -3.06 13.72
C GLY A 227 5.30 -2.47 14.76
N GLY A 228 5.69 -1.32 15.31
CA GLY A 228 4.93 -0.60 16.34
C GLY A 228 5.12 -1.15 17.76
N TYR A 229 6.26 -1.74 18.03
CA TYR A 229 6.61 -2.34 19.32
C TYR A 229 7.98 -1.83 19.79
N ARG A 230 8.27 -2.02 21.08
CA ARG A 230 9.64 -1.83 21.61
C ARG A 230 10.34 -3.18 21.58
N ASP A 231 11.58 -3.19 21.09
CA ASP A 231 12.42 -4.39 21.20
C ASP A 231 12.89 -4.59 22.66
N GLU A 232 13.62 -5.68 22.87
CA GLU A 232 14.15 -6.11 24.17
C GLU A 232 15.01 -5.03 24.86
N ASN A 233 15.63 -4.17 24.05
CA ASN A 233 16.48 -3.08 24.50
C ASN A 233 15.68 -1.76 24.71
N GLY A 234 14.35 -1.80 24.56
CA GLY A 234 13.47 -0.65 24.73
C GLY A 234 13.39 0.28 23.50
N TYR A 235 14.09 -0.01 22.40
CA TYR A 235 14.04 0.82 21.19
C TYR A 235 12.72 0.62 20.47
N PHE A 236 12.06 1.73 20.15
CA PHE A 236 10.80 1.69 19.43
C PHE A 236 11.03 1.39 17.94
N LYS A 237 10.49 0.27 17.47
CA LYS A 237 10.40 -0.06 16.05
C LYS A 237 9.15 0.60 15.48
N SER A 238 9.34 1.51 14.53
CA SER A 238 8.24 2.17 13.81
C SER A 238 7.31 1.16 13.13
N TYR A 239 6.06 1.58 12.90
CA TYR A 239 5.13 0.83 12.08
C TYR A 239 5.61 0.81 10.62
N GLY A 240 5.44 -0.33 9.97
CA GLY A 240 5.58 -0.50 8.53
C GLY A 240 4.33 -1.11 7.91
N ALA A 241 4.26 -1.07 6.58
CA ALA A 241 3.17 -1.67 5.83
C ALA A 241 3.68 -2.40 4.59
N ALA A 242 2.95 -3.44 4.19
CA ALA A 242 3.06 -4.05 2.87
C ALA A 242 1.65 -4.20 2.28
N ILE A 243 1.51 -3.97 0.98
CA ILE A 243 0.27 -4.24 0.23
C ILE A 243 0.52 -5.34 -0.80
N THR A 244 -0.51 -6.12 -1.10
CA THR A 244 -0.44 -7.16 -2.14
C THR A 244 -1.33 -6.75 -3.31
N ILE A 245 -0.73 -6.65 -4.48
CA ILE A 245 -1.43 -6.33 -5.73
C ILE A 245 -1.57 -7.61 -6.54
N LYS A 246 -2.77 -7.85 -7.06
CA LYS A 246 -3.10 -8.95 -7.97
C LYS A 246 -3.15 -8.42 -9.39
N PHE A 247 -2.38 -9.03 -10.29
CA PHE A 247 -2.44 -8.80 -11.73
C PHE A 247 -2.91 -10.07 -12.45
N ARG A 248 -3.50 -9.94 -13.64
CA ARG A 248 -3.63 -11.05 -14.59
C ARG A 248 -2.25 -11.45 -15.08
N LEU A 249 -1.98 -12.74 -15.29
CA LEU A 249 -0.74 -13.18 -15.93
C LEU A 249 -0.62 -12.58 -17.34
N SER A 250 0.61 -12.28 -17.77
CA SER A 250 0.87 -11.79 -19.12
C SER A 250 0.72 -12.93 -20.12
N ASP A 251 0.09 -12.66 -21.26
CA ASP A 251 -0.13 -13.65 -22.32
C ASP A 251 1.16 -14.05 -23.08
N ASN A 252 2.33 -13.63 -22.61
CA ASN A 252 3.64 -13.84 -23.24
C ASN A 252 4.18 -15.28 -23.08
N ASN A 253 3.31 -16.28 -23.15
CA ASN A 253 3.67 -17.70 -23.10
C ASN A 253 3.11 -18.44 -24.34
N SER A 254 3.39 -17.92 -25.53
CA SER A 254 3.27 -18.62 -26.82
C SER A 254 4.63 -18.78 -27.47
#